data_AF-A0A1I6EIJ9-F1
#
_entry.id   AF-A0A1I6EIJ9-F1
#
_cell.length_a   1.000
_cell.length_b   1.000
_cell.length_c   1.000
_cell.angle_alpha   90.00
_cell.angle_beta   90.00
_cell.angle_gamma   90.00
#
_symmetry.space_group_name_H-M   'P 1'
#
loop_
_entity.id
_entity.type
_entity.pdbx_description
1 polymer ?
#
loop_
_entity_poly.entity_id
_entity_poly.type
_entity_poly.pdbx_seq_one_letter_code
_entity_poly.pdbx_strand_id
1 'polypeptide(L)'
;MLRRLLGKVEDGRFGRALAGIQAGWQWECVVRCTERVEGLVLYGDKRYRVAIEQRGARCVARCSCDDAVARGVLCKHIAFAAMAELAAAAAARSAHRPLPELG
;
A
#
# COMPACT_ATOMS: atom_id res chain seq x y z
N MET A 1 -9.08 -0.48 -7.30
CA MET A 1 -8.23 0.76 -7.24
C MET A 1 -6.71 0.56 -7.28
N LEU A 2 -6.13 -0.33 -6.46
CA LEU A 2 -4.68 -0.35 -6.14
C LEU A 2 -3.73 -0.46 -7.34
N ARG A 3 -4.08 -1.22 -8.39
CA ARG A 3 -3.27 -1.32 -9.61
C ARG A 3 -3.10 0.03 -10.32
N ARG A 4 -4.15 0.85 -10.35
CA ARG A 4 -4.11 2.20 -10.93
C ARG A 4 -3.25 3.15 -10.09
N LEU A 5 -3.23 2.98 -8.77
CA LEU A 5 -2.34 3.73 -7.88
C LEU A 5 -0.87 3.38 -8.17
N LEU A 6 -0.56 2.09 -8.27
CA LEU A 6 0.79 1.60 -8.58
C LEU A 6 1.30 2.12 -9.93
N GLY A 7 0.44 2.20 -10.94
CA GLY A 7 0.81 2.78 -12.24
C GLY A 7 1.15 4.28 -12.22
N LYS A 8 0.93 4.98 -11.10
CA LYS A 8 1.33 6.39 -10.90
C LYS A 8 2.58 6.54 -10.04
N VAL A 9 3.10 5.44 -9.49
CA VAL A 9 4.33 5.46 -8.69
C VAL A 9 5.51 5.56 -9.64
N GLU A 10 6.44 6.47 -9.36
CA GLU A 10 7.69 6.60 -10.09
C GLU A 10 8.54 5.32 -10.02
N ASP A 11 9.15 4.92 -11.14
CA ASP A 11 9.90 3.66 -11.29
C ASP A 11 10.93 3.41 -10.18
N GLY A 12 11.70 4.43 -9.81
CA GLY A 12 12.70 4.31 -8.73
C GLY A 12 12.07 3.98 -7.37
N ARG A 13 10.89 4.54 -7.08
CA ARG A 13 10.16 4.26 -5.83
C ARG A 13 9.47 2.90 -5.88
N PHE A 14 8.95 2.53 -7.05
CA PHE A 14 8.37 1.21 -7.30
C PHE A 14 9.42 0.09 -7.12
N GLY A 15 10.60 0.24 -7.73
CA GLY A 15 11.71 -0.71 -7.60
C GLY A 15 12.17 -0.86 -6.14
N ARG A 16 12.22 0.24 -5.37
CA ARG A 16 12.54 0.19 -3.93
C ARG A 16 11.47 -0.53 -3.11
N ALA A 17 10.20 -0.42 -3.49
CA ALA A 17 9.12 -1.18 -2.85
C ALA A 17 9.26 -2.69 -3.12
N LEU A 18 9.59 -3.08 -4.36
CA LEU A 18 9.88 -4.47 -4.72
C LEU A 18 11.09 -5.02 -3.95
N ALA A 19 12.18 -4.26 -3.87
CA ALA A 19 13.33 -4.63 -3.05
C ALA A 19 12.94 -4.79 -1.57
N GLY A 20 12.00 -3.98 -1.08
CA GLY A 20 11.42 -4.11 0.25
C GLY A 20 10.75 -5.47 0.49
N ILE A 21 10.05 -6.02 -0.51
CA ILE A 21 9.46 -7.37 -0.42
C ILE A 21 10.56 -8.41 -0.22
N GLN A 22 11.62 -8.38 -1.03
CA GLN A 22 12.75 -9.30 -0.89
C GLN A 22 13.49 -9.13 0.44
N ALA A 23 13.57 -7.89 0.94
CA ALA A 23 14.18 -7.56 2.21
C ALA A 23 13.29 -7.88 3.43
N GLY A 24 12.11 -8.49 3.23
CA GLY A 24 11.24 -8.91 4.32
C GLY A 24 10.50 -7.77 5.02
N TRP A 25 10.23 -6.66 4.31
CA TRP A 25 9.32 -5.63 4.81
C TRP A 25 7.95 -6.26 5.11
N GLN A 26 7.28 -5.75 6.13
CA GLN A 26 5.98 -6.24 6.57
C GLN A 26 4.90 -5.18 6.41
N TRP A 27 3.69 -5.63 6.12
CA TRP A 27 2.49 -4.80 6.08
C TRP A 27 1.50 -5.31 7.12
N GLU A 28 1.22 -4.47 8.10
CA GLU A 28 0.21 -4.72 9.12
C GLU A 28 -1.02 -3.87 8.83
N CYS A 29 -2.03 -4.48 8.22
CA CYS A 29 -3.32 -3.86 7.96
C CYS A 29 -4.08 -3.67 9.29
N VAL A 30 -4.37 -2.42 9.67
CA VAL A 30 -5.09 -2.07 10.90
C VAL A 30 -6.56 -1.76 10.62
N VAL A 31 -6.85 -1.13 9.48
CA VAL A 31 -8.20 -0.83 9.03
C VAL A 31 -8.37 -1.34 7.61
N ARG A 32 -9.43 -2.12 7.37
CA ARG A 32 -9.89 -2.50 6.03
C ARG A 32 -11.39 -2.31 5.95
N CYS A 33 -11.82 -1.47 5.01
CA CYS A 33 -13.19 -1.40 4.54
C CYS A 33 -13.20 -1.19 3.02
N THR A 34 -14.39 -1.15 2.43
CA THR A 34 -14.60 -1.09 0.97
C THR A 34 -13.82 0.04 0.29
N GLU A 35 -13.72 1.20 0.96
CA GLU A 35 -13.13 2.41 0.38
C GLU A 35 -11.77 2.76 0.96
N ARG A 36 -11.30 2.05 1.99
CA ARG A 36 -10.09 2.44 2.72
C ARG A 36 -9.33 1.26 3.27
N VAL A 37 -8.02 1.32 3.10
CA VAL A 37 -7.07 0.52 3.85
C VAL A 37 -6.10 1.44 4.58
N GLU A 38 -5.83 1.13 5.84
CA GLU A 38 -4.80 1.80 6.64
C GLU A 38 -4.02 0.77 7.44
N GLY A 39 -2.74 1.02 7.61
CA GLY A 39 -1.86 0.11 8.32
C GLY A 39 -0.45 0.65 8.48
N LEU A 40 0.44 -0.23 8.90
CA LEU A 40 1.84 0.07 9.14
C LEU A 40 2.72 -0.71 8.16
N VAL A 41 3.66 -0.01 7.53
CA VAL A 41 4.82 -0.63 6.87
C VAL A 41 5.95 -0.70 7.88
N LEU A 42 6.44 -1.92 8.13
CA LEU A 42 7.46 -2.21 9.13
C LEU A 42 8.70 -2.81 8.47
N TYR A 43 9.88 -2.31 8.85
CA TYR A 43 11.17 -2.93 8.50
C TYR A 43 12.28 -2.39 9.40
N GLY A 44 13.15 -3.28 9.88
CA GLY A 44 14.13 -2.93 10.91
C GLY A 44 13.42 -2.34 12.15
N ASP A 45 13.87 -1.17 12.59
CA ASP A 45 13.29 -0.38 13.67
C ASP A 45 12.22 0.64 13.18
N LYS A 46 11.96 0.69 11.88
CA LYS A 46 11.13 1.74 11.26
C LYS A 46 9.67 1.31 11.15
N ARG A 47 8.79 2.26 11.43
CA ARG A 47 7.33 2.09 11.33
C ARG A 47 6.72 3.30 10.64
N TYR A 48 6.06 3.07 9.51
CA TYR A 48 5.40 4.14 8.75
C TYR A 48 3.93 3.83 8.57
N ARG A 49 3.06 4.77 8.96
CA ARG A 49 1.63 4.67 8.74
C ARG A 49 1.31 5.01 7.29
N VAL A 50 0.57 4.13 6.63
CA VAL A 50 0.10 4.31 5.26
C VAL A 50 -1.42 4.19 5.25
N ALA A 51 -2.08 5.11 4.55
CA ALA A 51 -3.51 5.05 4.28
C ALA A 51 -3.74 5.19 2.77
N ILE A 52 -4.57 4.33 2.20
CA ILE A 52 -5.00 4.38 0.80
C ILE A 52 -6.53 4.39 0.80
N GLU A 53 -7.10 5.42 0.21
CA GLU A 53 -8.54 5.72 0.22
C GLU A 53 -9.04 5.93 -1.21
N GLN A 54 -10.20 5.37 -1.53
CA GLN A 54 -10.98 5.74 -2.70
C GLN A 54 -11.90 6.91 -2.32
N ARG A 55 -11.87 7.99 -3.09
CA ARG A 55 -12.74 9.17 -2.94
C ARG A 55 -13.43 9.44 -4.27
N GLY A 56 -14.66 8.93 -4.42
CA GLY A 56 -15.38 8.94 -5.69
C GLY A 56 -14.60 8.18 -6.76
N ALA A 57 -14.23 8.84 -7.86
CA ALA A 57 -13.38 8.25 -8.91
C ALA A 57 -11.87 8.34 -8.63
N ARG A 58 -11.45 9.12 -7.62
CA ARG A 58 -10.03 9.38 -7.32
C ARG A 58 -9.51 8.41 -6.27
N CYS A 59 -8.26 8.01 -6.40
CA CYS A 59 -7.52 7.28 -5.37
C CYS A 59 -6.55 8.25 -4.70
N VAL A 60 -6.59 8.31 -3.37
CA VAL A 60 -5.70 9.15 -2.54
C VAL A 60 -4.89 8.23 -1.65
N ALA A 61 -3.59 8.46 -1.57
CA ALA A 61 -2.71 7.73 -0.67
C ALA A 61 -1.87 8.69 0.14
N ARG A 62 -1.64 8.35 1.42
CA ARG A 62 -0.87 9.13 2.38
C ARG A 62 0.09 8.21 3.10
N CYS A 63 1.27 8.72 3.43
CA CYS A 63 2.26 8.04 4.24
C CYS A 63 2.87 9.01 5.25
N SER A 64 3.20 8.51 6.44
CA SER A 64 3.85 9.30 7.50
C SER A 64 5.35 9.49 7.30
N CYS A 65 5.94 9.05 6.17
CA CYS A 65 7.37 9.25 5.92
C CYS A 65 7.64 10.65 5.34
N ASP A 66 8.84 11.17 5.61
CA ASP A 66 9.21 12.54 5.23
C ASP A 66 9.07 12.83 3.74
N ASP A 67 9.38 11.87 2.87
CA ASP A 67 9.23 12.02 1.41
C ASP A 67 7.77 12.32 1.03
N ALA A 68 6.82 11.57 1.60
CA ALA A 68 5.40 11.77 1.34
C ALA A 68 4.87 13.04 2.01
N VAL A 69 5.27 13.32 3.26
CA VAL A 69 4.79 14.48 4.02
C VAL A 69 5.30 15.79 3.42
N ALA A 70 6.60 15.87 3.11
CA ALA A 70 7.21 17.09 2.63
C ALA A 70 6.95 17.36 1.14
N ARG A 71 6.82 16.30 0.32
CA ARG A 71 6.74 16.44 -1.15
C ARG A 71 5.38 16.06 -1.74
N GLY A 72 4.47 15.47 -0.97
CA GLY A 72 3.15 15.05 -1.46
C GLY A 72 3.20 13.92 -2.50
N VAL A 73 4.28 13.14 -2.52
CA VAL A 73 4.55 12.10 -3.53
C VAL A 73 4.06 10.72 -3.10
N LEU A 74 3.80 9.84 -4.08
CA LEU A 74 3.58 8.42 -3.85
C LEU A 74 4.91 7.73 -3.51
N CYS A 75 5.23 7.67 -2.22
CA CYS A 75 6.48 7.11 -1.73
C CYS A 75 6.56 5.58 -1.88
N LYS A 76 7.76 5.01 -1.69
CA LYS A 76 7.98 3.56 -1.71
C LYS A 76 7.12 2.77 -0.71
N HIS A 77 6.76 3.35 0.43
CA HIS A 77 5.92 2.69 1.43
C HIS A 77 4.47 2.57 0.96
N ILE A 78 3.95 3.58 0.26
CA ILE A 78 2.62 3.53 -0.37
C ILE A 78 2.58 2.42 -1.42
N ALA A 79 3.62 2.37 -2.26
CA ALA A 79 3.74 1.33 -3.28
C ALA A 79 3.79 -0.06 -2.64
N PHE A 80 4.63 -0.25 -1.62
CA PHE A 80 4.75 -1.51 -0.89
C PHE A 80 3.42 -1.94 -0.26
N ALA A 81 2.72 -1.05 0.45
CA ALA A 81 1.42 -1.33 1.04
C ALA A 81 0.38 -1.73 -0.02
N ALA A 82 0.32 -1.02 -1.16
CA ALA A 82 -0.58 -1.35 -2.25
C ALA A 82 -0.28 -2.72 -2.88
N MET A 83 1.00 -3.09 -3.00
CA MET A 83 1.42 -4.42 -3.47
C MET A 83 1.02 -5.52 -2.47
N ALA A 84 1.30 -5.32 -1.18
CA ALA A 84 0.95 -6.27 -0.13
C ALA A 84 -0.56 -6.51 -0.05
N GLU A 85 -1.34 -5.44 -0.20
CA GLU A 85 -2.80 -5.50 -0.26
C GLU A 85 -3.33 -6.25 -1.48
N LEU A 86 -2.72 -6.04 -2.65
CA LEU A 86 -3.04 -6.82 -3.85
C LEU A 86 -2.70 -8.30 -3.68
N ALA A 87 -1.56 -8.61 -3.04
CA ALA A 87 -1.15 -9.98 -2.74
C ALA A 87 -2.12 -10.64 -1.77
N ALA A 88 -2.53 -9.96 -0.69
CA ALA A 88 -3.51 -10.46 0.28
C ALA A 88 -4.87 -10.75 -0.40
N ALA A 89 -5.35 -9.82 -1.23
CA ALA A 89 -6.59 -10.02 -1.99
C ALA A 89 -6.48 -11.21 -2.97
N ALA A 90 -5.34 -11.37 -3.65
CA ALA A 90 -5.10 -12.50 -4.53
C ALA A 90 -5.08 -13.84 -3.77
N ALA A 91 -4.36 -13.91 -2.65
CA ALA A 91 -4.30 -15.09 -1.81
C ALA A 91 -5.68 -15.50 -1.27
N ALA A 92 -6.49 -14.52 -0.83
CA ALA A 92 -7.85 -14.79 -0.36
C ALA A 92 -8.77 -15.36 -1.45
N ARG A 93 -8.71 -14.79 -2.67
CA ARG A 93 -9.45 -15.34 -3.83
C ARG A 93 -9.02 -16.77 -4.14
N SER A 94 -7.72 -17.05 -4.12
CA SER A 94 -7.19 -18.41 -4.32
C SER A 94 -7.61 -19.39 -3.22
N ALA A 95 -7.86 -18.91 -2.00
CA ALA A 95 -8.33 -19.72 -0.89
C ALA A 95 -9.87 -19.82 -0.77
N HIS A 96 -10.63 -19.37 -1.79
CA HIS A 96 -12.10 -19.31 -1.79
C HIS A 96 -12.72 -18.57 -0.58
N ARG A 97 -11.98 -17.65 0.05
CA ARG A 97 -12.49 -16.81 1.13
C ARG A 97 -12.71 -15.38 0.60
N PRO A 98 -13.93 -14.81 0.69
CA PRO A 98 -14.14 -13.43 0.29
C PRO A 98 -13.46 -12.49 1.29
N LEU A 99 -12.45 -11.73 0.85
CA LEU A 99 -12.05 -10.49 1.52
C LEU A 99 -12.81 -9.33 0.88
N PRO A 100 -13.18 -8.29 1.65
CA PRO A 100 -13.68 -7.05 1.08
C PRO A 100 -12.64 -6.52 0.07
N GLU A 101 -13.00 -6.51 -1.21
CA GLU A 101 -12.16 -5.92 -2.24
C GLU A 101 -12.20 -4.40 -2.12
N LEU A 102 -11.02 -3.78 -2.10
CA LEU A 102 -10.89 -2.34 -2.26
C LEU A 102 -11.20 -1.98 -3.72
N GLY A 103 -12.42 -1.46 -3.95
CA GLY A 103 -12.95 -1.07 -5.26
C GLY A 103 -11.99 -0.24 -6.10
#